data_AF-A0A9P0ZXU5-F1
#
_entry.id   AF-A0A9P0ZXU5-F1
#
_cell.length_a   1.000
_cell.length_b   1.000
_cell.length_c   1.000
_cell.angle_alpha   90.00
_cell.angle_beta   90.00
_cell.angle_gamma   90.00
#
_symmetry.space_group_name_H-M   'P 1'
#
loop_
_entity.id
_entity.type
_entity.pdbx_description
1 polymer ?
#
loop_
_entity_poly.entity_id
_entity_poly.type
_entity_poly.pdbx_seq_one_letter_code
_entity_poly.pdbx_strand_id
1 'polypeptide(L)'
;MQLMPLPENTQYFKPSCAFEFEVFDKRSRSYVVNLKERTCTCREFQLDGFLCVHSVAAIRSRPGLSCYDYISEFYKQITCIPPSCESRPPGRPKKRRIPSTGEHVRSQKCTRCLMVGHNRKTCRNPIPLHMR
;
A
#
# COMPACT_ATOMS: atom_id res chain seq x y z
N MET A 1 16.85 -22.76 13.10
CA MET A 1 16.44 -21.34 13.21
C MET A 1 15.78 -20.95 11.91
N GLN A 2 14.44 -20.93 11.89
CA GLN A 2 13.66 -20.79 10.66
C GLN A 2 13.40 -19.30 10.42
N LEU A 3 13.94 -18.77 9.32
CA LEU A 3 13.62 -17.43 8.82
C LEU A 3 12.18 -17.45 8.32
N MET A 4 11.27 -16.78 9.02
CA MET A 4 9.92 -16.51 8.50
C MET A 4 10.01 -15.38 7.46
N PRO A 5 9.37 -15.51 6.29
CA PRO A 5 9.40 -14.47 5.27
C PRO A 5 8.64 -13.25 5.77
N LEU A 6 9.37 -12.13 5.88
CA LEU A 6 8.87 -10.81 6.25
C LEU A 6 7.92 -10.26 5.16
N PRO A 7 7.06 -9.26 5.49
CA PRO A 7 6.22 -8.59 4.50
C PRO A 7 7.05 -8.14 3.31
N GLU A 8 6.47 -8.21 2.11
CA GLU A 8 7.11 -8.31 0.80
C GLU A 8 8.25 -7.32 0.48
N ASN A 9 8.55 -6.33 1.31
CA ASN A 9 9.56 -5.28 1.10
C ASN A 9 10.76 -5.28 2.07
N THR A 10 10.85 -6.20 3.03
CA THR A 10 11.97 -6.23 4.00
C THR A 10 12.69 -7.58 3.97
N GLN A 11 14.01 -7.59 3.78
CA GLN A 11 14.73 -8.84 3.46
C GLN A 11 15.49 -9.43 4.66
N TYR A 12 15.90 -8.62 5.63
CA TYR A 12 16.78 -9.06 6.73
C TYR A 12 16.82 -8.05 7.89
N PHE A 13 17.03 -8.51 9.13
CA PHE A 13 17.34 -7.62 10.26
C PHE A 13 18.29 -8.27 11.28
N LYS A 14 19.10 -7.46 11.95
CA LYS A 14 19.95 -7.85 13.09
C LYS A 14 19.46 -7.12 14.35
N PRO A 15 18.99 -7.84 15.37
CA PRO A 15 18.73 -7.21 16.67
C PRO A 15 20.07 -6.89 17.35
N SER A 16 20.32 -5.62 17.65
CA SER A 16 21.49 -5.19 18.43
C SER A 16 21.20 -5.24 19.94
N CYS A 17 19.97 -4.90 20.33
CA CYS A 17 19.48 -5.05 21.70
C CYS A 17 17.95 -5.24 21.70
N ALA A 18 17.30 -5.22 22.87
CA ALA A 18 15.84 -5.39 22.95
C ALA A 18 15.06 -4.35 22.13
N PHE A 19 15.55 -3.12 22.00
CA PHE A 19 14.79 -2.04 21.36
C PHE A 19 15.40 -1.55 20.05
N GLU A 20 16.57 -2.05 19.66
CA GLU A 20 17.32 -1.56 18.50
C GLU A 20 17.53 -2.65 17.46
N PHE A 21 17.19 -2.33 16.21
CA PHE A 21 17.18 -3.25 15.08
C PHE A 21 17.83 -2.59 13.88
N GLU A 22 18.77 -3.29 13.26
CA GLU A 22 19.25 -2.93 11.92
C GLU A 22 18.40 -3.68 10.89
N VAL A 23 17.66 -2.96 10.05
CA VAL A 23 16.70 -3.50 9.07
C VAL A 23 17.17 -3.18 7.65
N PHE A 24 17.10 -4.15 6.74
CA PHE A 24 17.55 -4.00 5.36
C PHE A 24 16.39 -4.03 4.37
N ASP A 25 16.35 -3.05 3.46
CA ASP A 25 15.43 -3.07 2.32
C ASP A 25 15.91 -3.99 1.20
N LYS A 26 15.08 -4.15 0.16
CA LYS A 26 15.40 -4.93 -1.06
C LYS A 26 16.62 -4.45 -1.83
N ARG A 27 17.06 -3.20 -1.61
CA ARG A 27 18.24 -2.60 -2.24
C ARG A 27 19.46 -2.70 -1.32
N SER A 28 19.38 -3.50 -0.27
CA SER A 28 20.43 -3.70 0.73
C SER A 28 20.83 -2.42 1.48
N ARG A 29 19.97 -1.40 1.52
CA ARG A 29 20.17 -0.23 2.39
C ARG A 29 19.78 -0.60 3.81
N SER A 30 20.61 -0.25 4.78
CA SER A 30 20.36 -0.48 6.19
C SER A 30 19.65 0.71 6.85
N TYR A 31 18.77 0.38 7.78
CA TYR A 31 18.05 1.34 8.60
C TYR A 31 18.13 0.93 10.06
N VAL A 32 18.49 1.86 10.94
CA VAL A 32 18.48 1.61 12.38
C VAL A 32 17.15 2.06 12.93
N VAL A 33 16.39 1.11 13.48
CA VAL A 33 15.11 1.33 14.15
C VAL A 33 15.33 1.23 15.65
N ASN A 34 14.91 2.24 16.39
CA ASN A 34 14.83 2.21 17.85
C ASN A 34 13.36 2.31 18.28
N LEU A 35 12.82 1.22 18.84
CA LEU A 35 11.42 1.15 19.27
C LEU A 35 11.17 1.90 20.59
N LYS A 36 12.19 2.10 21.43
CA LYS A 36 12.05 2.86 22.69
C LYS A 36 11.90 4.35 22.41
N GLU A 37 12.79 4.88 21.57
CA GLU A 37 12.79 6.30 21.18
C GLU A 37 11.84 6.60 20.01
N ARG A 38 11.23 5.57 19.43
CA ARG A 38 10.33 5.65 18.26
C ARG A 38 11.00 6.33 17.06
N THR A 39 12.24 5.96 16.78
CA THR A 39 13.03 6.55 15.69
C THR A 39 13.42 5.53 14.64
N CYS A 40 13.56 5.98 13.40
CA CYS A 40 14.19 5.22 12.32
C CYS A 40 15.13 6.14 11.53
N THR A 41 16.23 5.62 11.00
CA THR A 41 17.13 6.40 10.13
C THR A 41 16.46 6.81 8.81
N CYS A 42 15.34 6.18 8.40
CA CYS A 42 14.53 6.64 7.27
C CYS A 42 13.74 7.94 7.56
N ARG A 43 13.70 8.35 8.83
CA ARG A 43 13.03 9.55 9.35
C ARG A 43 11.52 9.60 9.40
N GLU A 44 10.83 8.71 8.69
CA GLU A 44 9.37 8.65 8.71
C GLU A 44 8.81 8.41 10.12
N PHE A 45 9.44 7.52 10.91
CA PHE A 45 8.91 7.14 12.22
C PHE A 45 8.82 8.34 13.19
N GLN A 46 9.88 9.14 13.29
CA GLN A 46 9.89 10.32 14.16
C GLN A 46 9.09 11.51 13.62
N LEU A 47 8.93 11.63 12.31
CA LEU A 47 8.24 12.77 11.69
C LEU A 47 6.73 12.59 11.70
N ASP A 48 6.26 11.43 11.28
CA ASP A 48 4.83 11.20 11.07
C ASP A 48 4.13 10.76 12.37
N GLY A 49 4.87 10.37 13.41
CA GLY A 49 4.28 9.75 14.60
C GLY A 49 3.59 8.41 14.32
N PHE A 50 3.81 7.86 13.12
CA PHE A 50 3.35 6.57 12.64
C PHE A 50 4.53 5.66 12.33
N LEU A 51 4.30 4.35 12.35
CA LEU A 51 5.31 3.36 12.03
C LEU A 51 5.69 3.40 10.55
N CYS A 52 6.96 3.58 10.26
CA CYS A 52 7.52 3.30 8.94
C CYS A 52 7.58 1.79 8.66
N VAL A 53 7.80 1.42 7.40
CA VAL A 53 7.91 0.01 6.97
C VAL A 53 9.01 -0.76 7.74
N HIS A 54 10.10 -0.08 8.10
CA HIS A 54 11.21 -0.67 8.85
C HIS A 54 10.82 -0.96 10.31
N SER A 55 10.12 -0.04 10.97
CA SER A 55 9.61 -0.24 12.33
C SER A 55 8.53 -1.31 12.40
N VAL A 56 7.67 -1.42 11.38
CA VAL A 56 6.70 -2.52 11.29
C VAL A 56 7.42 -3.86 11.20
N ALA A 57 8.50 -3.95 10.41
CA ALA A 57 9.28 -5.17 10.31
C ALA A 57 9.95 -5.54 11.66
N ALA A 58 10.52 -4.55 12.36
CA ALA A 58 11.10 -4.74 13.69
C ALA A 58 10.06 -5.24 14.72
N ILE A 59 8.87 -4.64 14.76
CA ILE A 59 7.80 -5.03 15.70
C ILE A 59 7.32 -6.46 15.42
N ARG A 60 7.09 -6.80 14.15
CA ARG A 60 6.64 -8.16 13.77
C ARG A 60 7.65 -9.26 14.09
N SER A 61 8.93 -8.91 14.25
CA SER A 61 9.97 -9.88 14.58
C SER A 61 9.93 -10.38 16.03
N ARG A 62 9.23 -9.67 16.93
CA ARG A 62 9.22 -10.01 18.35
C ARG A 62 7.81 -10.41 18.80
N PRO A 63 7.63 -11.64 19.30
CA PRO A 63 6.37 -12.06 19.89
C PRO A 63 5.93 -11.12 21.02
N GLY A 64 4.64 -10.84 21.11
CA GLY A 64 4.05 -10.04 22.18
C GLY A 64 4.08 -8.52 21.99
N LEU A 65 4.65 -8.04 20.88
CA LEU A 65 4.66 -6.61 20.55
C LEU A 65 3.55 -6.26 19.54
N SER A 66 2.78 -5.21 19.83
CA SER A 66 1.75 -4.70 18.92
C SER A 66 2.21 -3.43 18.23
N CYS A 67 1.86 -3.27 16.95
CA CYS A 67 2.09 -2.02 16.23
C CYS A 67 1.38 -0.83 16.91
N TYR A 68 0.22 -1.07 17.53
CA TYR A 68 -0.57 -0.03 18.20
C TYR A 68 0.15 0.62 19.39
N ASP A 69 1.06 -0.08 20.05
CA ASP A 69 1.76 0.42 21.24
C ASP A 69 2.73 1.58 20.90
N TYR A 70 3.17 1.61 19.64
CA TYR A 70 4.23 2.49 19.15
C TYR A 70 3.75 3.65 18.27
N ILE A 71 2.45 3.68 17.96
CA ILE A 71 1.83 4.81 17.24
C ILE A 71 1.63 5.97 18.22
N SER A 72 1.76 7.21 17.73
CA SER A 72 1.49 8.43 18.52
C SER A 72 0.07 8.44 19.10
N GLU A 73 -0.07 8.98 20.31
CA GLU A 73 -1.36 9.12 21.01
C GLU A 73 -2.38 9.92 20.18
N PHE A 74 -1.92 10.88 19.37
CA PHE A 74 -2.76 11.64 18.45
C PHE A 74 -3.61 10.74 17.55
N TYR A 75 -3.01 9.67 16.99
CA TYR A 75 -3.71 8.75 16.10
C TYR A 75 -4.52 7.68 16.83
N LYS A 76 -4.24 7.44 18.12
CA LYS A 76 -5.07 6.54 18.95
C LYS A 76 -6.43 7.15 19.29
N GLN A 77 -6.50 8.48 19.34
CA GLN A 77 -7.71 9.24 19.64
C GLN A 77 -8.59 9.48 18.41
N ILE A 78 -8.07 9.25 17.20
CA ILE A 78 -8.85 9.37 15.95
C ILE A 78 -9.67 8.10 15.79
N THR A 79 -10.91 8.15 16.28
CA THR A 79 -11.93 7.14 15.95
C THR A 79 -12.36 7.37 14.51
N CYS A 80 -11.89 6.55 13.58
CA CYS A 80 -12.49 6.46 12.26
C CYS A 80 -13.92 5.94 12.44
N ILE A 81 -14.90 6.85 12.42
CA ILE A 81 -16.31 6.46 12.33
C ILE A 81 -16.47 5.91 10.92
N PRO A 82 -16.62 4.58 10.72
CA PRO A 82 -16.95 4.09 9.40
C PRO A 82 -18.24 4.81 8.97
N PRO A 83 -18.38 5.22 7.69
CA PRO A 83 -19.70 5.65 7.22
C PRO A 83 -20.68 4.59 7.68
N SER A 84 -21.74 4.99 8.39
CA SER A 84 -22.67 4.06 9.06
C SER A 84 -22.93 2.93 8.10
N CYS A 85 -22.32 1.77 8.37
CA CYS A 85 -22.27 0.67 7.44
C CYS A 85 -23.69 0.11 7.37
N GLU A 86 -24.54 0.73 6.57
CA GLU A 86 -25.54 -0.04 5.85
C GLU A 86 -24.71 -1.02 5.04
N SER A 87 -24.74 -2.28 5.47
CA SER A 87 -24.06 -3.37 4.81
C SER A 87 -24.29 -3.25 3.31
N ARG A 88 -23.24 -3.47 2.50
CA ARG A 88 -23.39 -3.47 1.04
C ARG A 88 -24.57 -4.38 0.72
N PRO A 89 -25.59 -3.92 -0.05
CA PRO A 89 -26.79 -4.70 -0.27
C PRO A 89 -26.41 -6.09 -0.80
N PRO A 90 -27.05 -7.16 -0.30
CA PRO A 90 -26.73 -8.51 -0.70
C PRO A 90 -26.86 -8.66 -2.22
N GLY A 91 -25.84 -9.19 -2.87
CA GLY A 91 -25.83 -9.39 -4.32
C GLY A 91 -24.46 -9.27 -4.96
N ARG A 92 -24.39 -9.63 -6.24
CA ARG A 92 -23.16 -9.54 -7.02
C ARG A 92 -22.80 -8.07 -7.25
N PRO A 93 -21.55 -7.65 -6.98
CA PRO A 93 -21.09 -6.33 -7.37
C PRO A 93 -21.33 -6.08 -8.87
N LYS A 94 -21.84 -4.90 -9.22
CA LYS A 94 -22.06 -4.53 -10.62
C LYS A 94 -20.73 -4.64 -11.38
N LYS A 95 -20.74 -5.33 -12.52
CA LYS A 95 -19.55 -5.43 -13.40
C LYS A 95 -19.16 -4.07 -13.98
N ARG A 96 -20.13 -3.16 -14.12
CA ARG A 96 -19.91 -1.78 -14.55
C ARG A 96 -19.77 -0.86 -13.33
N ARG A 97 -18.68 -0.09 -13.29
CA ARG A 97 -18.42 0.96 -12.31
C ARG A 97 -19.53 2.00 -12.31
N ILE A 98 -19.89 2.50 -11.13
CA ILE A 98 -20.74 3.68 -10.95
C ILE A 98 -19.80 4.89 -10.82
N PRO A 99 -19.87 5.89 -11.70
CA PRO A 99 -19.08 7.10 -11.59
C PRO A 99 -19.55 7.99 -10.42
N SER A 100 -18.63 8.75 -9.83
CA SER A 100 -18.94 9.75 -8.81
C SER A 100 -19.53 11.04 -9.42
N THR A 101 -20.11 11.90 -8.58
CA THR A 101 -20.61 13.22 -9.00
C THR A 101 -19.49 14.03 -9.66
N GLY A 102 -19.72 14.49 -10.89
CA GLY A 102 -18.73 15.25 -11.68
C GLY A 102 -17.73 14.39 -12.47
N GLU A 103 -17.77 13.06 -12.36
CA GLU A 103 -16.90 12.17 -13.13
C GLU A 103 -17.40 12.02 -14.57
N HIS A 104 -16.65 12.59 -15.53
CA HIS A 104 -16.91 12.38 -16.95
C HIS A 104 -16.31 11.04 -17.42
N VAL A 105 -17.18 10.11 -17.83
CA VAL A 105 -16.74 8.84 -18.41
C VAL A 105 -16.17 9.07 -19.81
N ARG A 106 -14.85 8.96 -19.95
CA ARG A 106 -14.18 8.99 -21.27
C ARG A 106 -14.36 7.64 -21.97
N SER A 107 -15.00 7.64 -23.14
CA SER A 107 -15.03 6.47 -24.00
C SER A 107 -13.66 6.24 -24.62
N GLN A 108 -13.02 5.12 -24.26
CA GLN A 108 -11.73 4.76 -24.83
C GLN A 108 -11.93 4.34 -26.29
N LYS A 109 -11.22 5.03 -27.19
CA LYS A 109 -11.17 4.70 -28.63
C LYS A 109 -10.11 3.65 -28.88
N CYS A 110 -10.37 2.75 -29.83
CA CYS A 110 -9.38 1.77 -30.28
C CYS A 110 -8.17 2.49 -30.89
N THR A 111 -6.95 2.22 -30.41
CA THR A 111 -5.73 2.88 -30.94
C THR A 111 -5.36 2.47 -32.38
N ARG A 112 -6.07 1.51 -32.98
CA ARG A 112 -5.82 1.08 -34.37
C ARG A 112 -6.77 1.76 -35.35
N CYS A 113 -8.06 1.79 -35.06
CA CYS A 113 -9.08 2.31 -35.98
C CYS A 113 -9.81 3.57 -35.46
N LEU A 114 -9.48 4.01 -34.23
CA LEU A 114 -10.05 5.17 -33.54
C LEU A 114 -11.56 5.08 -33.26
N MET A 115 -12.19 3.94 -33.53
CA MET A 115 -13.60 3.68 -33.19
C MET A 115 -13.75 3.18 -31.75
N VAL A 116 -14.89 3.48 -31.13
CA VAL A 116 -15.24 3.02 -29.78
C VAL A 116 -15.86 1.62 -29.79
N GLY A 117 -15.98 0.99 -28.62
CA GLY A 117 -16.67 -0.30 -28.44
C GLY A 117 -15.75 -1.53 -28.44
N HIS A 118 -14.49 -1.39 -28.86
CA HIS A 118 -13.49 -2.45 -28.81
C HIS A 118 -12.09 -1.87 -28.54
N ASN A 119 -11.11 -2.74 -28.31
CA ASN A 119 -9.72 -2.34 -28.08
C ASN A 119 -8.81 -2.82 -29.22
N ARG A 120 -7.54 -2.40 -29.23
CA ARG A 120 -6.57 -2.79 -30.29
C ARG A 120 -6.45 -4.31 -30.46
N LYS A 121 -6.49 -5.06 -29.36
CA LYS A 121 -6.32 -6.53 -29.36
C LYS A 121 -7.50 -7.24 -30.03
N THR A 122 -8.70 -6.68 -29.94
CA THR A 122 -9.93 -7.23 -30.53
C THR A 122 -10.37 -6.52 -31.82
N CYS A 123 -9.54 -5.62 -32.35
CA CYS A 123 -9.86 -4.81 -33.52
C CYS A 123 -9.80 -5.64 -34.81
N ARG A 124 -10.95 -5.78 -35.47
CA ARG A 124 -11.09 -6.36 -36.82
C ARG A 124 -11.12 -5.31 -37.92
N ASN A 125 -11.17 -4.03 -37.56
CA ASN A 125 -11.19 -2.92 -38.52
C ASN A 125 -9.81 -2.70 -39.17
N PRO A 126 -9.77 -2.30 -40.45
CA PRO A 126 -8.53 -1.93 -41.13
C PRO A 126 -7.88 -0.69 -40.49
N ILE A 127 -6.58 -0.51 -40.73
CA ILE A 127 -5.86 0.69 -40.29
C ILE A 127 -6.37 1.87 -41.12
N PRO A 128 -6.84 2.96 -40.51
CA PRO A 128 -7.28 4.15 -41.22
C PRO A 128 -6.18 4.68 -42.12
N LEU A 129 -6.54 5.08 -43.34
CA LEU A 129 -5.58 5.54 -44.35
C LEU A 129 -4.82 6.81 -43.92
N HIS A 130 -5.44 7.65 -43.08
CA HIS A 130 -4.83 8.86 -42.54
C HIS A 130 -3.78 8.59 -41.43
N MET A 131 -3.55 7.33 -41.08
CA MET A 131 -2.57 6.87 -40.08
C MET A 131 -1.48 5.98 -40.72
N ARG A 132 -1.36 5.99 -42.05
CA ARG A 132 -0.24 5.39 -42.80
C ARG A 132 0.89 6.38 -42.99
#